data_AF-A0A2V7AXI5-F1
#
_entry.id   AF-A0A2V7AXI5-F1
#
_cell.length_a   1.000
_cell.length_b   1.000
_cell.length_c   1.000
_cell.angle_alpha   90.00
_cell.angle_beta   90.00
_cell.angle_gamma   90.00
#
_symmetry.space_group_name_H-M   'P 1'
#
loop_
_entity.id
_entity.type
_entity.pdbx_description
1 polymer ?
#
loop_
_entity_poly.entity_id
_entity_poly.type
_entity_poly.pdbx_seq_one_letter_code
_entity_poly.pdbx_strand_id
1 'polypeptide(L)'
;MTARLSDDEYVDAIIRVAQADPSIGRVLREIVSLATEVRASALDLVSAHLKIHSTAGDVLDCVDALKRDAVARRLAERLGSADAPSQGASPAA
;
A
#
# COMPACT_ATOMS: atom_id res chain seq x y z
N MET A 1 -8.60 23.40 2.58
CA MET A 1 -7.76 22.67 3.55
C MET A 1 -8.28 21.24 3.57
N THR A 2 -7.79 20.40 2.67
CA THR A 2 -8.19 18.98 2.61
C THR A 2 -7.60 18.28 3.83
N ALA A 3 -8.47 17.69 4.65
CA ALA A 3 -8.02 16.90 5.79
C ALA A 3 -7.21 15.71 5.27
N ARG A 4 -5.99 15.52 5.81
CA ARG A 4 -5.24 14.29 5.57
C ARG A 4 -6.03 13.12 6.16
N LEU A 5 -6.17 12.06 5.39
CA LEU A 5 -6.81 10.82 5.84
C LEU A 5 -6.01 10.22 7.01
N SER A 6 -6.71 9.49 7.86
CA SER A 6 -6.11 8.67 8.90
C SER A 6 -5.32 7.51 8.28
N ASP A 7 -4.38 6.93 9.03
CA ASP A 7 -3.59 5.77 8.56
C ASP A 7 -4.49 4.61 8.12
N ASP A 8 -5.56 4.31 8.86
CA ASP A 8 -6.53 3.26 8.50
C ASP A 8 -7.30 3.58 7.22
N GLU A 9 -7.64 4.85 7.00
CA GLU A 9 -8.33 5.27 5.78
C GLU A 9 -7.42 5.14 4.55
N TYR A 10 -6.13 5.45 4.69
CA TYR A 10 -5.14 5.17 3.63
C TYR A 10 -4.99 3.68 3.37
N VAL A 11 -4.88 2.85 4.42
CA VAL A 11 -4.79 1.39 4.29
C VAL A 11 -6.00 0.86 3.52
N ASP A 12 -7.21 1.24 3.91
CA ASP A 12 -8.43 0.77 3.26
C ASP A 12 -8.53 1.23 1.80
N ALA A 13 -8.20 2.49 1.51
CA ALA A 13 -8.19 3.01 0.15
C ALA A 13 -7.19 2.26 -0.75
N ILE A 14 -5.96 2.05 -0.27
CA ILE A 14 -4.90 1.35 -0.99
C ILE A 14 -5.28 -0.12 -1.21
N ILE A 15 -5.87 -0.79 -0.22
CA ILE A 15 -6.34 -2.18 -0.35
C ILE A 15 -7.45 -2.30 -1.39
N ARG A 16 -8.40 -1.35 -1.45
CA ARG A 16 -9.44 -1.37 -2.50
C ARG A 16 -8.85 -1.32 -3.90
N VAL A 17 -7.82 -0.49 -4.12
CA VAL A 17 -7.11 -0.41 -5.40
C VAL A 17 -6.39 -1.73 -5.69
N ALA A 18 -5.69 -2.28 -4.70
CA ALA A 18 -4.99 -3.56 -4.83
C ALA A 18 -5.93 -4.76 -5.14
N GLN A 19 -7.17 -4.71 -4.65
CA GLN A 19 -8.20 -5.71 -4.96
C GLN A 19 -8.77 -5.53 -6.36
N ALA A 20 -8.89 -4.28 -6.83
CA ALA A 20 -9.36 -3.98 -8.18
C ALA A 20 -8.32 -4.36 -9.25
N ASP A 21 -7.03 -4.28 -8.93
CA ASP A 21 -5.93 -4.64 -9.83
C ASP A 21 -4.84 -5.49 -9.15
N PRO A 22 -4.70 -6.77 -9.52
CA PRO A 22 -3.75 -7.69 -8.91
C PRO A 22 -2.28 -7.32 -9.20
N SER A 23 -2.00 -6.60 -10.30
CA SER A 23 -0.65 -6.12 -10.60
C SER A 23 -0.20 -5.06 -9.59
N ILE A 24 -1.11 -4.15 -9.22
CA ILE A 24 -0.89 -3.16 -8.16
C ILE A 24 -0.69 -3.87 -6.82
N GLY A 25 -1.52 -4.87 -6.51
CA GLY A 25 -1.36 -5.67 -5.29
C GLY A 25 0.00 -6.34 -5.17
N ARG A 26 0.58 -6.84 -6.27
CA ARG A 26 1.95 -7.39 -6.29
C ARG A 26 3.01 -6.33 -6.02
N VAL A 27 2.94 -5.18 -6.70
CA VAL A 27 3.89 -4.09 -6.49
C VAL A 27 3.86 -3.58 -5.05
N LEU A 28 2.66 -3.44 -4.47
CA LEU A 28 2.51 -3.02 -3.08
C LEU A 28 3.14 -4.04 -2.12
N ARG A 29 2.98 -5.35 -2.37
CA ARG A 29 3.65 -6.40 -1.60
C ARG A 29 5.17 -6.27 -1.63
N GLU A 30 5.75 -6.02 -2.81
CA GLU A 30 7.18 -5.79 -2.94
C GLU A 30 7.63 -4.53 -2.20
N ILE A 31 6.86 -3.45 -2.25
CA ILE A 31 7.20 -2.19 -1.55
C ILE A 31 7.18 -2.39 -0.02
N VAL A 32 6.14 -3.03 0.51
CA VAL A 32 6.00 -3.21 1.96
C VAL A 32 6.92 -4.28 2.52
N SER A 33 7.45 -5.19 1.69
CA SER A 33 8.44 -6.20 2.10
C SER A 33 9.86 -5.62 2.28
N LEU A 34 10.13 -4.44 1.71
CA LEU A 34 11.40 -3.75 1.89
C LEU A 34 11.63 -3.38 3.37
N ALA A 35 12.90 -3.34 3.78
CA ALA A 35 13.30 -2.76 5.05
C ALA A 35 12.83 -1.30 5.13
N THR A 36 12.40 -0.85 6.31
CA THR A 36 11.84 0.50 6.53
C THR A 36 12.68 1.60 5.93
N GLU A 37 13.99 1.62 6.21
CA GLU A 37 14.88 2.69 5.75
C GLU A 37 15.01 2.71 4.23
N VAL A 38 15.03 1.53 3.60
CA VAL A 38 15.08 1.39 2.14
C VAL A 38 13.77 1.85 1.50
N ARG A 39 12.63 1.41 2.04
CA ARG A 39 11.29 1.84 1.60
C ARG A 39 11.15 3.36 1.70
N ALA A 40 11.48 3.94 2.85
CA ALA A 40 11.36 5.37 3.09
C ALA A 40 12.22 6.17 2.10
N SER A 41 13.49 5.77 1.92
CA SER A 41 14.42 6.42 1.00
C SER A 41 13.99 6.32 -0.46
N ALA A 42 13.52 5.13 -0.89
CA ALA A 42 13.02 4.94 -2.26
C ALA A 42 11.78 5.81 -2.53
N LEU A 43 10.84 5.85 -1.58
CA LEU A 43 9.64 6.67 -1.70
C LEU A 43 9.94 8.18 -1.60
N ASP A 44 11.01 8.59 -0.92
CA ASP A 44 11.48 9.97 -0.95
C ASP A 44 11.96 10.41 -2.34
N LEU A 45 12.66 9.53 -3.06
CA LEU A 45 13.05 9.79 -4.46
C LEU A 45 11.82 9.91 -5.37
N VAL A 46 10.83 9.04 -5.19
CA VAL A 46 9.56 9.10 -5.93
C VAL A 46 8.82 10.41 -5.62
N SER A 47 8.71 10.78 -4.35
CA SER A 47 8.11 12.05 -3.92
C SER A 47 8.81 13.26 -4.52
N ALA A 48 10.15 13.26 -4.58
CA ALA A 48 10.91 14.34 -5.22
C ALA A 48 10.61 14.44 -6.72
N HIS A 49 10.57 13.30 -7.43
CA HIS A 49 10.22 13.26 -8.85
C HIS A 49 8.80 13.76 -9.10
N LEU A 50 7.83 13.29 -8.30
CA LEU A 50 6.43 13.68 -8.42
C LEU A 50 6.21 15.17 -8.15
N LYS A 51 6.92 15.77 -7.19
CA LYS A 51 6.83 17.22 -6.94
C LYS A 51 7.23 18.08 -8.15
N ILE A 52 8.05 17.56 -9.05
CA ILE A 52 8.48 18.25 -10.27
C ILE A 52 7.45 18.07 -11.40
N HIS A 53 6.83 16.89 -11.48
CA HIS A 53 6.05 16.47 -12.65
C HIS A 53 4.54 16.33 -12.41
N SER A 54 4.08 16.37 -11.16
CA SER A 54 2.70 16.14 -10.77
C SER A 54 2.23 17.21 -9.80
N THR A 55 1.02 17.74 -10.06
CA THR A 55 0.32 18.66 -9.17
C THR A 55 -0.72 17.95 -8.29
N ALA A 56 -0.84 16.63 -8.41
CA ALA A 56 -1.81 15.81 -7.69
C ALA A 56 -1.35 15.57 -6.25
N GLY A 57 -1.86 16.37 -5.31
CA GLY A 57 -1.47 16.32 -3.90
C GLY A 57 -1.88 15.03 -3.18
N ASP A 58 -2.96 14.39 -3.64
CA ASP A 58 -3.44 13.08 -3.16
C ASP A 58 -2.43 11.95 -3.43
N VAL A 59 -1.71 11.99 -4.55
CA VAL A 59 -0.64 11.03 -4.86
C VAL A 59 0.53 11.20 -3.89
N LEU A 60 0.93 12.44 -3.60
CA LEU A 60 2.01 12.71 -2.64
C LEU A 60 1.63 12.28 -1.23
N ASP A 61 0.38 12.51 -0.81
CA ASP A 61 -0.09 12.06 0.49
C ASP A 61 -0.15 10.52 0.59
N CYS A 62 -0.45 9.81 -0.51
CA CYS A 62 -0.40 8.36 -0.57
C CYS A 62 1.04 7.83 -0.43
N VAL A 63 2.00 8.45 -1.12
CA VAL A 63 3.42 8.11 -0.98
C VAL A 63 3.91 8.38 0.44
N ASP A 64 3.53 9.52 1.03
CA ASP A 64 3.82 9.84 2.44
C ASP A 64 3.21 8.81 3.40
N ALA A 65 2.02 8.27 3.12
CA ALA A 65 1.41 7.22 3.92
C ALA A 65 2.20 5.90 3.80
N LEU A 66 2.60 5.49 2.60
CA LEU A 66 3.40 4.27 2.38
C LEU A 66 4.77 4.27 3.06
N LYS A 67 5.34 5.47 3.31
CA LYS A 67 6.57 5.61 4.08
C LYS A 67 6.39 5.25 5.56
N ARG A 68 5.17 5.37 6.12
CA ARG A 68 4.91 5.12 7.54
C ARG A 68 4.89 3.63 7.80
N ASP A 69 5.71 3.19 8.74
CA ASP A 69 5.81 1.77 9.10
C ASP A 69 4.50 1.15 9.56
N ALA A 70 3.68 1.91 10.29
CA ALA A 70 2.37 1.45 10.72
C ALA A 70 1.46 1.11 9.53
N VAL A 71 1.44 1.96 8.51
CA VAL A 71 0.66 1.76 7.27
C VAL A 71 1.23 0.58 6.49
N ALA A 72 2.54 0.55 6.26
CA ALA A 72 3.20 -0.52 5.51
C ALA A 72 2.98 -1.91 6.15
N ARG A 73 3.07 -2.00 7.49
CA ARG A 73 2.82 -3.23 8.23
C ARG A 73 1.38 -3.70 8.09
N ARG A 74 0.40 -2.80 8.27
CA ARG A 74 -1.02 -3.11 8.12
C ARG A 74 -1.36 -3.55 6.69
N LEU A 75 -0.76 -2.89 5.70
CA LEU A 75 -0.89 -3.30 4.29
C LEU A 75 -0.33 -4.70 4.06
N ALA A 76 0.86 -5.01 4.58
CA ALA A 76 1.45 -6.34 4.45
C ALA A 76 0.56 -7.43 5.06
N GLU A 77 0.01 -7.19 6.26
CA GLU A 77 -0.91 -8.11 6.95
C GLU A 77 -2.18 -8.35 6.11
N ARG A 78 -2.78 -7.30 5.55
CA ARG A 78 -4.01 -7.39 4.75
C ARG A 78 -3.78 -8.02 3.37
N LEU A 79 -2.69 -7.66 2.70
CA LEU A 79 -2.32 -8.23 1.40
C LEU A 79 -1.92 -9.70 1.51
N GLY A 80 -1.27 -10.11 2.62
CA GLY A 80 -0.98 -11.52 2.90
C GLY A 80 -2.22 -12.34 3.25
N SER A 81 -3.20 -11.73 3.92
CA SER A 81 -4.48 -12.39 4.24
C SER A 81 -5.35 -12.65 2.99
N ALA A 82 -5.22 -11.82 1.96
CA ALA A 82 -5.98 -11.95 0.70
C ALA A 82 -5.42 -13.04 -0.24
N ASP A 83 -4.17 -13.46 -0.05
CA ASP A 83 -3.49 -14.50 -0.85
C ASP A 83 -3.65 -15.90 -0.23
N ALA A 84 -4.17 -15.99 1.00
CA ALA A 84 -4.53 -17.28 1.59
C ALA A 84 -5.63 -17.91 0.72
N PRO A 85 -5.39 -19.10 0.11
CA PRO A 85 -6.42 -19.73 -0.69
C PRO A 85 -7.65 -19.93 0.19
N SER A 86 -8.81 -19.48 -0.28
CA SER A 86 -10.11 -19.83 0.28
C SER A 86 -10.07 -21.33 0.56
N GLN A 87 -9.95 -21.69 1.83
CA GLN A 87 -9.86 -23.07 2.28
C GLN A 87 -11.28 -23.64 2.21
N GLY A 88 -11.75 -23.83 0.98
CA GLY A 88 -12.99 -24.50 0.64
C GLY A 88 -12.78 -25.99 0.86
N ALA A 89 -13.01 -26.41 2.09
CA ALA A 89 -13.25 -27.80 2.43
C ALA A 89 -14.35 -28.37 1.52
N SER A 90 -14.04 -29.47 0.82
CA SER A 90 -15.06 -30.44 0.43
C SER A 90 -14.73 -31.72 1.20
N PRO A 91 -15.52 -32.10 2.22
CA PRO A 91 -15.35 -33.38 2.89
C PRO A 91 -15.80 -34.50 1.96
N ALA A 92 -15.14 -35.64 2.11
CA ALA A 92 -15.37 -36.87 1.39
C ALA A 92 -16.85 -37.26 1.23
N ALA A 93 -17.19 -37.76 0.04
CA ALA A 93 -18.16 -38.83 -0.18
C ALA A 93 -17.74 -39.64 -1.41
#